data_AF-A0A7Y1XF93-F1
#
_entry.id   AF-A0A7Y1XF93-F1
#
_cell.length_a   1.000
_cell.length_b   1.000
_cell.length_c   1.000
_cell.angle_alpha   90.00
_cell.angle_beta   90.00
_cell.angle_gamma   90.00
#
_symmetry.space_group_name_H-M   'P 1'
#
loop_
_entity.id
_entity.type
_entity.pdbx_description
1 polymer ?
#
loop_
_entity_poly.entity_id
_entity_poly.type
_entity_poly.pdbx_seq_one_letter_code
_entity_poly.pdbx_strand_id
1 'polypeptide(L)'
;LWQYINSRTGFRASYDAFNNNFTISNPRVTWGPSTPMVYLDDALLTQGGSLNILSTINLEIVDYIEAQTSGSGGGLRGGQAGYIKIYTSPDYYYRNQQSEKLAEFDFPLTFDAPQKYYTPVYQFYKTRFFKEYGVIAWFSNLKPDANGNVSLKIPITFSEGVSLYIEGISNNNSLVSQIIEIE
;
A
#
# COMPACT_ATOMS: atom_id res chain seq x y z
N LEU A 1 -11.68 11.79 -9.07
CA LEU A 1 -13.15 11.59 -9.15
C LEU A 1 -13.59 10.30 -9.88
N TRP A 2 -13.23 10.05 -11.15
CA TRP A 2 -13.75 8.88 -11.91
C TRP A 2 -13.49 7.51 -11.26
N GLN A 3 -12.32 7.31 -10.63
CA GLN A 3 -11.99 6.08 -9.89
C GLN A 3 -12.92 5.84 -8.68
N TYR A 4 -13.32 6.92 -7.99
CA TYR A 4 -14.26 6.83 -6.87
C TYR A 4 -15.64 6.39 -7.35
N ILE A 5 -16.11 6.99 -8.45
CA ILE A 5 -17.40 6.63 -9.06
C ILE A 5 -17.43 5.13 -9.39
N ASN A 6 -16.38 4.62 -10.03
CA ASN A 6 -16.27 3.19 -10.38
C ASN A 6 -16.27 2.24 -9.17
N SER A 7 -15.70 2.65 -8.04
CA SER A 7 -15.55 1.78 -6.87
C SER A 7 -16.68 1.86 -5.85
N ARG A 8 -17.41 2.99 -5.78
CA ARG A 8 -18.35 3.27 -4.68
C ARG A 8 -19.81 3.47 -5.11
N THR A 9 -20.09 3.77 -6.38
CA THR A 9 -21.42 4.27 -6.77
C THR A 9 -22.24 3.29 -7.63
N GLY A 10 -21.62 2.22 -8.15
CA GLY A 10 -22.27 1.28 -9.07
C GLY A 10 -22.40 1.79 -10.51
N PHE A 11 -21.94 3.01 -10.80
CA PHE A 11 -21.79 3.58 -12.13
C PHE A 11 -20.42 3.27 -12.73
N ARG A 12 -20.31 3.38 -14.05
CA ARG A 12 -19.03 3.35 -14.77
C ARG A 12 -18.67 4.75 -15.26
N ALA A 13 -17.57 5.28 -14.77
CA ALA A 13 -16.96 6.52 -15.21
C ALA A 13 -15.64 6.24 -15.95
N SER A 14 -15.37 7.03 -16.99
CA SER A 14 -14.11 7.02 -17.72
C SER A 14 -13.69 8.45 -18.03
N TYR A 15 -12.38 8.70 -18.02
CA TYR A 15 -11.79 9.97 -18.42
C TYR A 15 -10.70 9.71 -19.46
N ASP A 16 -10.90 10.25 -20.66
CA ASP A 16 -9.87 10.30 -21.70
C ASP A 16 -9.15 11.64 -21.62
N ALA A 17 -7.89 11.60 -21.17
CA ALA A 17 -7.06 12.79 -20.99
C ALA A 17 -6.64 13.44 -22.32
N PHE A 18 -6.56 12.67 -23.41
CA PHE A 18 -6.13 13.21 -24.71
C PHE A 18 -7.21 14.05 -25.37
N ASN A 19 -8.47 13.61 -25.24
CA ASN A 19 -9.63 14.30 -25.80
C ASN A 19 -10.38 15.15 -24.78
N ASN A 20 -9.88 15.24 -23.54
CA ASN A 20 -10.55 15.82 -22.37
C ASN A 20 -12.03 15.43 -22.34
N ASN A 21 -12.31 14.13 -22.34
CA ASN A 21 -13.67 13.62 -22.40
C ASN A 21 -13.98 12.80 -21.15
N PHE A 22 -14.90 13.30 -20.32
CA PHE A 22 -15.39 12.59 -19.15
C PHE A 22 -16.75 11.98 -19.46
N THR A 23 -16.90 10.68 -19.21
CA THR A 23 -18.16 9.95 -19.47
C THR A 23 -18.59 9.19 -18.24
N ILE A 24 -19.90 9.10 -18.01
CA ILE A 24 -20.51 8.28 -16.97
C ILE A 24 -21.69 7.52 -17.57
N SER A 25 -21.79 6.23 -17.24
CA SER A 25 -22.88 5.36 -17.67
C SER A 25 -23.30 4.42 -16.54
N ASN A 26 -24.57 4.02 -16.57
CA ASN A 26 -25.12 3.01 -15.69
C ASN A 26 -25.14 1.66 -16.43
N PRO A 27 -24.29 0.68 -16.03
CA PRO A 27 -24.25 -0.62 -16.70
C PRO A 27 -25.51 -1.46 -16.49
N ARG A 28 -26.43 -1.05 -15.59
CA ARG A 28 -27.69 -1.75 -15.30
C ARG A 28 -28.82 -1.36 -16.27
N VAL A 29 -28.65 -0.30 -17.04
CA VAL A 29 -29.63 0.13 -18.04
C VAL A 29 -29.41 -0.65 -19.33
N THR A 30 -30.39 -1.47 -19.69
CA THR A 30 -30.37 -2.32 -20.89
C THR A 30 -31.16 -1.74 -22.06
N TRP A 31 -32.00 -0.74 -21.82
CA TRP A 31 -32.82 -0.08 -22.83
C TRP A 31 -32.95 1.42 -22.52
N GLY A 32 -32.77 2.28 -23.54
CA GLY A 32 -32.76 3.74 -23.39
C GLY A 32 -31.38 4.33 -23.02
N PRO A 33 -31.30 5.66 -22.81
CA PRO A 33 -30.06 6.33 -22.44
C PRO A 33 -29.50 5.82 -21.11
N SER A 34 -28.26 5.33 -21.12
CA SER A 34 -27.57 4.81 -19.93
C SER A 34 -26.82 5.88 -19.14
N THR A 35 -26.80 7.12 -19.61
CA THR A 35 -26.15 8.25 -18.93
C THR A 35 -27.02 8.73 -17.76
N PRO A 36 -26.55 8.67 -16.50
CA PRO A 36 -27.29 9.19 -15.36
C PRO A 36 -27.36 10.72 -15.40
N MET A 37 -28.26 11.31 -14.62
CA MET A 37 -28.16 12.74 -14.35
C MET A 37 -26.99 13.03 -13.41
N VAL A 38 -26.20 14.05 -13.72
CA VAL A 38 -25.06 14.42 -12.89
C VAL A 38 -25.19 15.86 -12.44
N TYR A 39 -25.12 16.08 -11.14
CA TYR A 39 -25.21 17.39 -10.51
C TYR A 39 -23.90 17.73 -9.83
N LEU A 40 -23.50 19.00 -9.92
CA LEU A 40 -22.44 19.60 -9.12
C LEU A 40 -23.05 20.76 -8.37
N ASP A 41 -23.11 20.69 -7.04
CA ASP A 41 -23.74 21.71 -6.18
C ASP A 41 -25.15 22.09 -6.66
N ASP A 42 -25.98 21.06 -6.87
CA ASP A 42 -27.34 21.12 -7.44
C ASP A 42 -27.46 21.66 -8.89
N ALA A 43 -26.35 22.04 -9.54
CA ALA A 43 -26.34 22.40 -10.95
C ALA A 43 -26.28 21.15 -11.85
N LEU A 44 -27.29 20.97 -12.70
CA LEU A 44 -27.39 19.84 -13.63
C LEU A 44 -26.39 19.98 -14.79
N LEU A 45 -25.48 19.01 -14.93
CA LEU A 45 -24.43 19.00 -15.96
C LEU A 45 -24.83 18.26 -17.24
N THR A 46 -25.66 17.23 -17.17
CA THR A 46 -25.92 16.31 -18.29
C THR A 46 -26.96 16.78 -19.31
N GLN A 47 -27.73 17.82 -18.99
CA GLN A 47 -28.79 18.33 -19.86
C GLN A 47 -28.30 19.59 -20.60
N GLY A 48 -27.40 19.38 -21.57
CA GLY A 48 -26.82 20.44 -22.41
C GLY A 48 -25.36 20.81 -22.09
N GLY A 49 -24.71 20.07 -21.19
CA GLY A 49 -23.31 20.28 -20.82
C GLY A 49 -22.42 19.07 -21.05
N SER A 50 -21.12 19.33 -21.02
CA SER A 50 -20.09 18.29 -20.96
C SER A 50 -19.75 17.98 -19.50
N LEU A 51 -19.56 16.70 -19.18
CA LEU A 51 -19.07 16.27 -17.87
C LEU A 51 -17.60 16.61 -17.65
N ASN A 52 -16.93 17.25 -18.62
CA ASN A 52 -15.50 17.55 -18.56
C ASN A 52 -15.09 18.38 -17.34
N ILE A 53 -15.99 19.21 -16.78
CA ILE A 53 -15.68 19.94 -15.53
C ILE A 53 -15.35 18.97 -14.39
N LEU A 54 -15.87 17.75 -14.41
CA LEU A 54 -15.57 16.72 -13.41
C LEU A 54 -14.13 16.19 -13.51
N SER A 55 -13.42 16.44 -14.63
CA SER A 55 -12.01 16.10 -14.76
C SER A 55 -11.09 17.02 -13.95
N THR A 56 -11.54 18.24 -13.63
CA THR A 56 -10.77 19.23 -12.86
C THR A 56 -11.07 19.18 -11.35
N ILE A 57 -12.10 18.44 -10.94
CA ILE A 57 -12.50 18.31 -9.53
C ILE A 57 -11.66 17.25 -8.80
N ASN A 58 -10.95 17.70 -7.77
CA ASN A 58 -10.26 16.82 -6.82
C ASN A 58 -11.27 16.27 -5.79
N LEU A 59 -11.07 15.02 -5.31
CA LEU A 59 -11.88 14.48 -4.22
C LEU A 59 -11.67 15.25 -2.90
N GLU A 60 -10.55 15.95 -2.73
CA GLU A 60 -10.27 16.77 -1.54
C GLU A 60 -11.28 17.92 -1.34
N ILE A 61 -11.83 18.47 -2.43
CA ILE A 61 -12.81 19.56 -2.38
C ILE A 61 -14.26 19.05 -2.32
N VAL A 62 -14.47 17.74 -2.48
CA VAL A 62 -15.78 17.11 -2.46
C VAL A 62 -16.12 16.76 -1.01
N ASP A 63 -17.25 17.28 -0.54
CA ASP A 63 -17.77 16.96 0.80
C ASP A 63 -18.40 15.57 0.80
N TYR A 64 -19.37 15.35 -0.09
CA TYR A 64 -20.02 14.06 -0.27
C TYR A 64 -20.56 13.87 -1.68
N ILE A 65 -20.80 12.60 -2.02
CA ILE A 65 -21.40 12.17 -3.28
C ILE A 65 -22.62 11.33 -2.96
N GLU A 66 -23.78 11.77 -3.44
CA GLU A 66 -25.03 11.02 -3.41
C GLU A 66 -25.21 10.31 -4.75
N ALA A 67 -25.44 9.00 -4.75
CA ALA A 67 -25.60 8.24 -5.98
C ALA A 67 -26.75 7.23 -5.86
N GLN A 68 -27.59 7.18 -6.89
CA GLN A 68 -28.68 6.22 -6.95
C GLN A 68 -28.84 5.67 -8.36
N THR A 69 -28.72 4.35 -8.49
CA THR A 69 -28.72 3.66 -9.80
C THR A 69 -30.11 3.31 -10.31
N SER A 70 -31.16 3.46 -9.49
CA SER A 70 -32.51 2.92 -9.75
C SER A 70 -33.50 3.94 -10.34
N GLY A 71 -33.07 5.15 -10.70
CA GLY A 71 -33.96 6.22 -11.21
C GLY A 71 -34.92 6.81 -10.16
N SER A 72 -35.19 6.09 -9.08
CA SER A 72 -36.19 6.41 -8.06
C SER A 72 -35.74 7.51 -7.08
N GLY A 73 -35.74 8.77 -7.51
CA GLY A 73 -35.36 9.91 -6.67
C GLY A 73 -34.84 11.13 -7.44
N GLY A 74 -34.66 11.03 -8.76
CA GLY A 74 -34.19 12.12 -9.62
C GLY A 74 -35.27 13.10 -10.10
N GLY A 75 -36.49 13.04 -9.58
CA GLY A 75 -37.64 13.82 -10.09
C GLY A 75 -38.06 13.43 -11.51
N LEU A 76 -38.87 14.28 -12.17
CA LEU A 76 -39.39 14.06 -13.54
C LEU A 76 -38.29 13.85 -14.62
N ARG A 77 -37.05 14.23 -14.33
CA ARG A 77 -35.90 14.15 -15.25
C ARG A 77 -34.99 12.96 -14.95
N GLY A 78 -35.18 12.30 -13.80
CA GLY A 78 -34.46 11.11 -13.37
C GLY A 78 -34.81 9.91 -14.23
N GLY A 79 -34.21 9.86 -15.40
CA GLY A 79 -34.31 8.72 -16.30
C GLY A 79 -33.89 7.42 -15.63
N GLN A 80 -34.18 6.32 -16.30
CA GLN A 80 -33.88 4.94 -15.90
C GLN A 80 -32.43 4.70 -15.47
N ALA A 81 -31.50 5.58 -15.88
CA ALA A 81 -30.10 5.55 -15.49
C ALA A 81 -29.80 6.07 -14.08
N GLY A 82 -30.72 6.73 -13.38
CA GLY A 82 -30.46 7.25 -12.03
C GLY A 82 -29.72 8.59 -12.01
N TYR A 83 -29.13 8.92 -10.86
CA TYR A 83 -28.40 10.17 -10.67
C TYR A 83 -27.14 10.03 -9.83
N ILE A 84 -26.26 11.02 -9.99
CA ILE A 84 -25.10 11.29 -9.15
C ILE A 84 -25.12 12.78 -8.81
N LYS A 85 -25.10 13.12 -7.52
CA LYS A 85 -24.92 14.50 -7.06
C LYS A 85 -23.60 14.61 -6.33
N ILE A 86 -22.82 15.61 -6.68
CA ILE A 86 -21.51 15.90 -6.11
C ILE A 86 -21.66 17.23 -5.40
N TYR A 87 -21.40 17.24 -4.09
CA TYR A 87 -21.43 18.45 -3.29
C TYR A 87 -20.02 18.82 -2.89
N THR A 88 -19.61 20.05 -3.18
CA THR A 88 -18.31 20.61 -2.80
C THR A 88 -18.41 21.30 -1.44
N SER A 89 -17.32 21.24 -0.67
CA SER A 89 -17.25 21.95 0.60
C SER A 89 -16.65 23.35 0.36
N PRO A 90 -17.40 24.45 0.60
CA PRO A 90 -16.83 25.80 0.53
C PRO A 90 -15.72 26.01 1.57
N ASP A 91 -15.75 25.23 2.67
CA ASP A 91 -14.78 25.27 3.75
C ASP A 91 -13.39 24.76 3.32
N TYR A 92 -13.28 24.05 2.19
CA TYR A 92 -11.97 23.64 1.67
C TYR A 92 -11.07 24.85 1.36
N TYR A 93 -11.64 25.93 0.80
CA TYR A 93 -10.89 27.16 0.50
C TYR A 93 -10.49 27.93 1.77
N TYR A 94 -11.20 27.70 2.89
CA TYR A 94 -10.96 28.32 4.19
C TYR A 94 -10.15 27.43 5.15
N ARG A 95 -9.92 26.15 4.82
CA ARG A 95 -8.94 25.29 5.49
C ARG A 95 -7.54 25.75 5.08
N ASN A 96 -7.08 26.81 5.74
CA ASN A 96 -5.67 27.16 5.82
C ASN A 96 -4.86 25.90 6.14
N GLN A 97 -4.01 25.48 5.20
CA GLN A 97 -2.77 24.68 5.30
C GLN A 97 -2.42 23.93 6.59
N GLN A 98 -3.39 23.38 7.31
CA GLN A 98 -3.17 22.42 8.36
C GLN A 98 -3.67 21.11 7.78
N SER A 99 -2.70 20.38 7.21
CA SER A 99 -2.83 18.98 6.84
C SER A 99 -3.26 18.20 8.09
N GLU A 100 -4.53 18.26 8.45
CA GLU A 100 -5.09 17.39 9.45
C GLU A 100 -5.27 16.02 8.81
N LYS A 101 -4.30 15.14 9.14
CA LYS A 101 -4.32 13.68 8.98
C LYS A 101 -3.80 13.14 7.65
N LEU A 102 -2.54 13.44 7.31
CA LEU A 102 -1.66 12.29 7.06
C LEU A 102 -1.50 11.61 8.41
N ALA A 103 -1.86 10.33 8.51
CA ALA A 103 -1.58 9.56 9.71
C ALA A 103 -0.06 9.52 9.87
N GLU A 104 0.46 10.39 10.73
CA GLU A 104 1.83 10.34 11.18
C GLU A 104 1.92 9.13 12.11
N PHE A 105 2.30 8.01 11.52
CA PHE A 105 2.72 6.86 12.29
C PHE A 105 4.16 7.11 12.67
N ASP A 106 4.40 7.35 13.96
CA ASP A 106 5.69 7.05 14.54
C ASP A 106 5.89 5.55 14.39
N PHE A 107 6.45 5.12 13.26
CA PHE A 107 7.10 3.83 13.21
C PHE A 107 8.29 3.97 14.14
N PRO A 108 8.32 3.29 15.29
CA PRO A 108 9.58 3.15 15.97
C PRO A 108 10.47 2.45 14.94
N LEU A 109 11.51 3.13 14.46
CA LEU A 109 12.64 2.50 13.75
C LEU A 109 13.39 1.65 14.77
N THR A 110 12.67 0.72 15.38
CA THR A 110 13.15 -0.23 16.35
C THR A 110 13.22 -1.54 15.62
N PHE A 111 14.41 -2.13 15.67
CA PHE A 111 14.60 -3.52 15.30
C PHE A 111 13.55 -4.38 16.02
N ASP A 112 13.03 -5.38 15.32
CA ASP A 112 12.19 -6.39 15.93
C ASP A 112 12.88 -6.94 17.19
N ALA A 113 12.05 -7.28 18.19
CA ALA A 113 12.55 -7.93 19.39
C ALA A 113 13.44 -9.12 18.99
N PRO A 114 14.63 -9.29 19.57
CA PRO A 114 15.57 -10.31 19.14
C PRO A 114 14.91 -11.69 19.17
N GLN A 115 14.64 -12.24 17.98
CA GLN A 115 13.98 -13.53 17.85
C GLN A 115 14.97 -14.62 18.29
N LYS A 116 14.47 -15.59 19.07
CA LYS A 116 15.26 -16.79 19.39
C LYS A 116 15.47 -17.57 18.10
N TYR A 117 16.70 -17.56 17.59
CA TYR A 117 17.08 -18.35 16.43
C TYR A 117 16.98 -19.85 16.75
N TYR A 118 16.48 -20.63 15.80
CA TYR A 118 16.47 -22.09 15.85
C TYR A 118 17.54 -22.64 14.92
N THR A 119 18.51 -23.37 15.47
CA THR A 119 19.49 -24.11 14.67
C THR A 119 18.80 -25.29 13.98
N PRO A 120 18.77 -25.34 12.63
CA PRO A 120 18.16 -26.44 11.93
C PRO A 120 18.86 -27.76 12.26
N VAL A 121 18.07 -28.79 12.52
CA VAL A 121 18.58 -30.17 12.72
C VAL A 121 18.54 -30.87 11.37
N TYR A 122 19.70 -31.30 10.88
CA TYR A 122 19.83 -32.00 9.61
C TYR A 122 19.99 -33.49 9.84
N GLN A 123 19.36 -34.31 8.99
CA GLN A 123 19.50 -35.76 9.07
C GLN A 123 20.90 -36.23 8.62
N PHE A 124 21.53 -35.50 7.68
CA PHE A 124 22.80 -35.90 7.08
C PHE A 124 23.74 -34.72 6.82
N TYR A 125 24.84 -34.67 7.56
CA TYR A 125 25.87 -33.61 7.50
C TYR A 125 26.90 -33.79 6.37
N LYS A 126 26.93 -34.94 5.70
CA LYS A 126 27.87 -35.22 4.60
C LYS A 126 27.29 -34.98 3.20
N THR A 127 26.02 -34.56 3.12
CA THR A 127 25.36 -34.32 1.83
C THR A 127 25.91 -33.06 1.16
N ARG A 128 25.89 -33.01 -0.17
CA ARG A 128 26.22 -31.81 -0.94
C ARG A 128 25.38 -30.61 -0.48
N PHE A 129 24.10 -30.84 -0.22
CA PHE A 129 23.18 -29.83 0.30
C PHE A 129 23.68 -29.22 1.61
N PHE A 130 24.05 -30.04 2.60
CA PHE A 130 24.56 -29.53 3.88
C PHE A 130 25.90 -28.81 3.70
N LYS A 131 26.80 -29.32 2.84
CA LYS A 131 28.09 -28.66 2.57
C LYS A 131 27.92 -27.28 1.94
N GLU A 132 26.91 -27.08 1.09
CA GLU A 132 26.69 -25.80 0.40
C GLU A 132 25.77 -24.84 1.17
N TYR A 133 24.81 -25.34 1.96
CA TYR A 133 23.74 -24.51 2.58
C TYR A 133 23.46 -24.83 4.05
N GLY A 134 24.19 -25.76 4.65
CA GLY A 134 23.96 -26.20 6.03
C GLY A 134 24.41 -25.17 7.05
N VAL A 135 23.56 -24.86 8.03
CA VAL A 135 23.92 -24.01 9.16
C VAL A 135 24.27 -24.86 10.37
N ILE A 136 25.49 -24.71 10.90
CA ILE A 136 25.95 -25.45 12.08
C ILE A 136 25.42 -24.84 13.37
N ALA A 137 25.55 -23.52 13.51
CA ALA A 137 25.12 -22.77 14.68
C ALA A 137 24.95 -21.29 14.31
N TRP A 138 24.17 -20.57 15.12
CA TRP A 138 24.00 -19.13 15.01
C TRP A 138 24.00 -18.53 16.40
N PHE A 139 24.75 -17.46 16.58
CA PHE A 139 24.86 -16.75 17.85
C PHE A 139 24.56 -15.28 17.62
N SER A 140 23.57 -14.75 18.35
CA SER A 140 23.20 -13.33 18.29
C SER A 140 23.62 -12.61 19.57
N ASN A 141 23.73 -11.27 19.49
CA ASN A 141 24.01 -10.40 20.63
C ASN A 141 25.27 -10.78 21.42
N LEU A 142 26.32 -11.19 20.70
CA LEU A 142 27.60 -11.54 21.30
C LEU A 142 28.21 -10.32 21.98
N LYS A 143 28.63 -10.51 23.24
CA LYS A 143 29.36 -9.50 24.01
C LYS A 143 30.77 -10.02 24.24
N PRO A 144 31.81 -9.35 23.73
CA PRO A 144 33.18 -9.68 24.03
C PRO A 144 33.43 -9.60 25.54
N ASP A 145 34.37 -10.42 26.03
CA ASP A 145 34.88 -10.30 27.39
C ASP A 145 35.70 -9.01 27.58
N ALA A 146 36.22 -8.79 28.80
CA ALA A 146 37.04 -7.62 29.11
C ALA A 146 38.32 -7.50 28.25
N ASN A 147 38.75 -8.59 27.60
CA ASN A 147 39.92 -8.63 26.73
C ASN A 147 39.53 -8.57 25.24
N GLY A 148 38.24 -8.42 24.91
CA GLY A 148 37.75 -8.37 23.54
C GLY A 148 37.54 -9.74 22.89
N ASN A 149 37.59 -10.84 23.64
CA ASN A 149 37.43 -12.19 23.10
C ASN A 149 35.97 -12.67 23.18
N VAL A 150 35.59 -13.51 22.21
CA VAL A 150 34.32 -14.24 22.22
C VAL A 150 34.62 -15.73 22.05
N SER A 151 34.10 -16.56 22.96
CA SER A 151 34.23 -18.03 22.89
C SER A 151 32.91 -18.66 22.45
N LEU A 152 32.93 -19.37 21.33
CA LEU A 152 31.77 -20.05 20.75
C LEU A 152 31.97 -21.58 20.83
N LYS A 153 30.91 -22.32 21.15
CA LYS A 153 30.90 -23.79 21.13
C LYS A 153 29.90 -24.26 20.08
N ILE A 154 30.37 -25.01 19.09
CA ILE A 154 29.55 -25.56 18.01
C ILE A 154 29.51 -27.09 18.09
N PRO A 155 28.42 -27.73 17.62
CA PRO A 155 28.36 -29.18 17.53
C PRO A 155 29.37 -29.73 16.51
N ILE A 156 29.86 -30.95 16.76
CA ILE A 156 30.78 -31.64 15.85
C ILE A 156 29.97 -32.17 14.65
N THR A 157 30.24 -31.65 13.46
CA THR A 157 29.58 -32.05 12.20
C THR A 157 30.43 -32.95 11.31
N PHE A 158 31.68 -33.23 11.71
CA PHE A 158 32.67 -34.00 10.92
C PHE A 158 32.88 -33.45 9.50
N SER A 159 32.73 -32.14 9.33
CA SER A 159 33.10 -31.42 8.11
C SER A 159 34.62 -31.18 8.07
N GLU A 160 35.18 -31.10 6.86
CA GLU A 160 36.62 -30.84 6.63
C GLU A 160 37.01 -29.37 6.90
N GLY A 161 36.02 -28.51 7.10
CA GLY A 161 36.18 -27.11 7.45
C GLY A 161 34.83 -26.47 7.75
N VAL A 162 34.85 -25.23 8.24
CA VAL A 162 33.68 -24.42 8.58
C VAL A 162 33.92 -22.96 8.20
N SER A 163 32.95 -22.37 7.50
CA SER A 163 32.90 -20.93 7.22
C SER A 163 32.17 -20.22 8.35
N LEU A 164 32.83 -19.28 9.01
CA LEU A 164 32.27 -18.40 10.04
C LEU A 164 31.92 -17.05 9.42
N TYR A 165 30.64 -16.70 9.47
CA TYR A 165 30.12 -15.40 9.04
C TYR A 165 29.95 -14.50 10.27
N ILE A 166 30.59 -13.33 10.25
CA ILE A 166 30.55 -12.33 11.33
C ILE A 166 29.89 -11.08 10.78
N GLU A 167 28.73 -10.74 11.33
CA GLU A 167 27.94 -9.58 10.94
C GLU A 167 27.63 -8.71 12.16
N GLY A 168 27.72 -7.40 12.03
CA GLY A 168 27.39 -6.49 13.12
C GLY A 168 27.69 -5.02 12.86
N ILE A 169 27.39 -4.19 13.85
CA ILE A 169 27.72 -2.76 13.85
C ILE A 169 28.63 -2.50 15.05
N SER A 170 29.79 -1.91 14.82
CA SER A 170 30.72 -1.52 15.89
C SER A 170 30.31 -0.21 16.57
N ASN A 171 30.90 0.07 17.74
CA ASN A 171 30.58 1.26 18.56
C ASN A 171 30.76 2.61 17.84
N ASN A 172 31.53 2.65 16.75
CA ASN A 172 31.73 3.82 15.89
C ASN A 172 30.79 3.83 14.67
N ASN A 173 29.66 3.10 14.72
CA ASN A 173 28.66 3.00 13.65
C ASN A 173 29.19 2.44 12.32
N SER A 174 30.30 1.68 12.35
CA SER A 174 30.80 1.00 11.16
C SER A 174 30.16 -0.37 11.01
N LEU A 175 29.80 -0.74 9.78
CA LEU A 175 29.32 -2.08 9.44
C LEU A 175 30.50 -3.06 9.42
N VAL A 176 30.34 -4.20 10.08
CA VAL A 176 31.26 -5.35 10.03
C VAL A 176 30.54 -6.48 9.32
N SER A 177 31.11 -6.95 8.22
CA SER A 177 30.70 -8.16 7.48
C SER A 177 31.97 -8.88 7.06
N GLN A 178 32.20 -10.07 7.63
CA GLN A 178 33.43 -10.82 7.42
C GLN A 178 33.14 -12.32 7.35
N ILE A 179 33.89 -13.01 6.48
CA ILE A 179 33.90 -14.47 6.38
C ILE A 179 35.29 -14.97 6.80
N ILE A 180 35.33 -15.96 7.68
CA ILE A 180 36.55 -16.63 8.12
C ILE A 180 36.39 -18.12 7.85
N GLU A 181 37.28 -18.69 7.06
CA GLU A 181 37.34 -20.13 6.84
C GLU A 181 38.24 -20.78 7.90
N ILE A 182 37.76 -21.86 8.51
CA ILE A 182 38.48 -22.65 9.50
C ILE A 182 38.58 -24.09 8.96
N GLU A 183 39.80 -24.61 8.86
CA GLU A 183 40.10 -25.99 8.46
C GLU A 183 40.20 -26.92 9.69
#